data_AF-A0A1Y1X103-F1
#
_entry.id   AF-A0A1Y1X103-F1
#
_cell.length_a   1.000
_cell.length_b   1.000
_cell.length_c   1.000
_cell.angle_alpha   90.00
_cell.angle_beta   90.00
_cell.angle_gamma   90.00
#
_symmetry.space_group_name_H-M   'P 1'
#
loop_
_entity.id
_entity.type
_entity.pdbx_description
1 polymer ?
#
loop_
_entity_poly.entity_id
_entity_poly.type
_entity_poly.pdbx_seq_one_letter_code
_entity_poly.pdbx_strand_id
1 'polypeptide(L)'
;MRTCTIEICNMLDFQKLTLDDTKELESVTFRDMEINEEFVDNFWNVFKDDITIKSLSFDHCFSSSNGFSFSDIIAGGCPSNSLKITNCNITVDEASDILLNANPYSIRFIDFSGNQFKKSDSDFQEMLKLRVYDRMCLDQMDLCVN
;
A
#
# COMPACT_ATOMS: atom_id res chain seq x y z
N MET A 1 20.76 6.31 13.31
CA MET A 1 20.30 5.10 12.60
C MET A 1 20.29 5.44 11.12
N ARG A 2 20.90 4.60 10.27
CA ARG A 2 20.76 4.78 8.82
C ARG A 2 19.36 4.31 8.45
N THR A 3 18.58 5.21 7.87
CA THR A 3 17.26 4.90 7.35
C THR A 3 17.43 4.27 5.97
N CYS A 4 17.13 2.98 5.82
CA CYS A 4 17.26 2.30 4.54
C CYS A 4 15.95 2.45 3.75
N THR A 5 15.92 3.44 2.87
CA THR A 5 14.78 3.72 2.00
C THR A 5 15.19 3.52 0.55
N ILE A 6 14.42 2.74 -0.19
CA ILE A 6 14.69 2.44 -1.60
C ILE A 6 13.48 2.79 -2.48
N GLU A 7 13.76 3.09 -3.74
CA GLU A 7 12.76 3.24 -4.80
C GLU A 7 13.08 2.21 -5.90
N ILE A 8 12.05 1.52 -6.38
CA ILE A 8 12.13 0.45 -7.39
C ILE A 8 11.19 0.84 -8.53
N CYS A 9 11.75 0.98 -9.73
CA CYS A 9 11.01 1.47 -10.91
C CYS A 9 10.88 0.44 -12.04
N ASN A 10 11.33 -0.80 -11.81
CA ASN A 10 11.23 -1.88 -12.79
C ASN A 10 11.35 -3.26 -12.12
N MET A 11 10.85 -4.29 -12.80
CA MET A 11 10.86 -5.67 -12.29
C MET A 11 12.25 -6.25 -12.12
N LEU A 12 13.22 -5.89 -12.96
CA LEU A 12 14.59 -6.41 -12.85
C LEU A 12 15.28 -5.97 -11.55
N ASP A 13 15.01 -4.75 -11.09
CA ASP A 13 15.52 -4.26 -9.81
C ASP A 13 14.73 -4.85 -8.64
N PHE A 14 13.41 -5.05 -8.79
CA PHE A 14 12.61 -5.72 -7.78
C PHE A 14 13.06 -7.16 -7.53
N GLN A 15 13.38 -7.90 -8.59
CA GLN A 15 13.85 -9.28 -8.53
C GLN A 15 15.23 -9.45 -7.90
N LYS A 16 16.02 -8.38 -7.80
CA LYS A 16 17.30 -8.40 -7.09
C LYS A 16 17.13 -8.27 -5.58
N LEU A 17 15.98 -7.76 -5.13
CA LEU A 17 15.69 -7.60 -3.71
C LEU A 17 15.60 -8.98 -3.08
N THR A 18 16.33 -9.19 -1.99
CA THR A 18 16.29 -10.44 -1.23
C THR A 18 15.51 -10.27 0.06
N LEU A 19 15.16 -11.39 0.70
CA LEU A 19 14.55 -11.39 2.04
C LEU A 19 15.45 -10.74 3.09
N ASP A 20 16.77 -10.82 2.95
CA ASP A 20 17.68 -10.19 3.92
C ASP A 20 17.76 -8.68 3.70
N ASP A 21 17.65 -8.21 2.45
CA ASP A 21 17.54 -6.78 2.17
C ASP A 21 16.26 -6.19 2.79
N THR A 22 15.12 -6.89 2.67
CA THR A 22 13.83 -6.40 3.19
C THR A 22 13.77 -6.32 4.71
N LYS A 23 14.52 -7.14 5.45
CA LYS A 23 14.63 -7.05 6.92
C LYS A 23 15.30 -5.77 7.39
N GLU A 24 16.20 -5.22 6.58
CA GLU A 24 16.92 -3.98 6.88
C GLU A 24 16.20 -2.75 6.32
N LEU A 25 15.13 -2.93 5.54
CA LEU A 25 14.37 -1.83 4.95
C LEU A 25 13.53 -1.11 5.99
N GLU A 26 13.61 0.22 5.94
CA GLU A 26 12.66 1.08 6.62
C GLU A 26 11.48 1.43 5.72
N SER A 27 11.72 1.63 4.42
CA SER A 27 10.66 1.99 3.47
C SER A 27 11.01 1.59 2.05
N VAL A 28 9.99 1.26 1.27
CA VAL A 28 10.11 1.00 -0.18
C VAL A 28 9.03 1.78 -0.94
N THR A 29 9.41 2.34 -2.07
CA THR A 29 8.48 2.89 -3.07
C THR A 29 8.62 2.11 -4.37
N PHE A 30 7.52 1.55 -4.85
CA PHE A 30 7.39 1.05 -6.21
C PHE A 30 6.83 2.17 -7.08
N ARG A 31 7.51 2.51 -8.17
CA ARG A 31 7.14 3.63 -9.04
C ARG A 31 6.99 3.19 -10.48
N ASP A 32 5.93 3.63 -11.15
CA ASP A 32 5.69 3.37 -12.58
C ASP A 32 5.69 1.86 -12.92
N MET A 33 5.29 1.00 -11.98
CA MET A 33 5.31 -0.46 -12.14
C MET A 33 3.92 -1.04 -12.45
N GLU A 34 3.90 -2.08 -13.27
CA GLU A 34 2.71 -2.90 -13.49
C GLU A 34 2.56 -3.91 -12.34
N ILE A 35 1.37 -3.97 -11.73
CA ILE A 35 1.00 -4.98 -10.75
C ILE A 35 0.42 -6.18 -11.51
N ASN A 36 1.27 -7.16 -11.79
CA ASN A 36 0.94 -8.42 -12.44
C ASN A 36 1.28 -9.61 -11.54
N GLU A 37 1.04 -10.83 -12.02
CA GLU A 37 1.33 -12.08 -11.31
C GLU A 37 2.78 -12.12 -10.81
N GLU A 38 3.75 -11.81 -11.68
CA GLU A 38 5.17 -11.82 -11.35
C GLU A 38 5.54 -10.81 -10.26
N PHE A 39 4.91 -9.63 -10.28
CA PHE A 39 5.05 -8.64 -9.21
C PHE A 39 4.56 -9.19 -7.88
N VAL A 40 3.33 -9.74 -7.87
CA VAL A 40 2.68 -10.24 -6.65
C VAL A 40 3.47 -11.42 -6.07
N ASP A 41 3.90 -12.35 -6.91
CA ASP A 41 4.74 -13.49 -6.50
C ASP A 41 6.08 -13.01 -5.91
N ASN A 42 6.76 -12.08 -6.58
CA ASN A 42 8.03 -11.57 -6.09
C ASN A 42 7.85 -10.81 -4.77
N PHE A 43 6.75 -10.06 -4.62
CA PHE A 43 6.41 -9.38 -3.38
C PHE A 43 6.28 -10.36 -2.20
N TRP A 44 5.50 -11.42 -2.36
CA TRP A 44 5.32 -12.41 -1.29
C TRP A 44 6.57 -13.25 -1.00
N ASN A 45 7.49 -13.37 -1.96
CA ASN A 45 8.78 -14.03 -1.74
C ASN A 45 9.70 -13.25 -0.80
N VAL A 46 9.65 -11.91 -0.82
CA VAL A 46 10.59 -11.05 -0.10
C VAL A 46 9.97 -10.29 1.07
N PHE A 47 8.65 -10.04 1.06
CA PHE A 47 7.89 -9.45 2.17
C PHE A 47 7.04 -10.52 2.86
N LYS A 48 7.71 -11.46 3.52
CA LYS A 48 7.06 -12.53 4.31
C LYS A 48 6.44 -11.98 5.60
N ASP A 49 5.63 -12.80 6.27
CA ASP A 49 4.90 -12.47 7.51
C ASP A 49 5.77 -11.89 8.64
N ASP A 50 7.07 -12.19 8.68
CA ASP A 50 8.02 -11.69 9.69
C ASP A 50 8.66 -10.34 9.32
N ILE A 51 8.38 -9.80 8.13
CA ILE A 51 8.88 -8.51 7.66
C ILE A 51 7.91 -7.41 8.06
N THR A 52 8.43 -6.38 8.74
CA THR A 52 7.68 -5.16 9.01
C THR A 52 8.54 -3.94 8.70
N ILE A 53 8.10 -3.15 7.73
CA ILE A 53 8.69 -1.87 7.34
C ILE A 53 7.80 -0.72 7.82
N LYS A 54 8.33 0.51 7.82
CA LYS A 54 7.56 1.68 8.22
C LYS A 54 6.62 2.16 7.13
N SER A 55 7.06 2.13 5.86
CA SER A 55 6.28 2.65 4.74
C SER A 55 6.43 1.79 3.49
N LEU A 56 5.28 1.44 2.92
CA LEU A 56 5.12 0.78 1.63
C LEU A 56 4.36 1.76 0.73
N SER A 57 4.97 2.16 -0.38
CA SER A 57 4.39 3.10 -1.32
C SER A 57 4.33 2.51 -2.72
N PHE A 58 3.23 2.75 -3.41
CA PHE A 58 3.05 2.55 -4.84
C PHE A 58 2.69 3.91 -5.42
N ASP A 59 3.46 4.38 -6.40
CA ASP A 59 3.23 5.68 -7.02
C ASP A 59 3.24 5.54 -8.54
N HIS A 60 2.16 5.97 -9.20
CA HIS A 60 1.97 5.80 -10.64
C HIS A 60 2.05 4.34 -11.14
N CYS A 61 1.86 3.36 -10.23
CA CYS A 61 1.72 1.96 -10.60
C CYS A 61 0.34 1.67 -11.19
N PHE A 62 0.15 0.55 -11.87
CA PHE A 62 -1.15 0.19 -12.45
C PHE A 62 -1.41 -1.31 -12.43
N SER A 63 -2.65 -1.69 -12.18
CA SER A 63 -3.08 -3.09 -12.22
C SER A 63 -3.07 -3.61 -13.66
N SER A 64 -2.59 -4.83 -13.84
CA SER A 64 -2.53 -5.49 -15.14
C SER A 64 -3.90 -6.00 -15.59
N SER A 65 -4.09 -6.19 -16.90
CA SER A 65 -5.38 -6.62 -17.46
C SER A 65 -5.74 -8.08 -17.17
N ASN A 66 -4.82 -8.86 -16.59
CA ASN A 66 -5.02 -10.28 -16.30
C ASN A 66 -5.68 -10.54 -14.93
N GLY A 67 -6.05 -9.49 -14.20
CA GLY A 67 -6.84 -9.58 -12.97
C GLY A 67 -6.05 -9.44 -11.67
N PHE A 68 -4.72 -9.29 -11.72
CA PHE A 68 -3.92 -8.97 -10.53
C PHE A 68 -3.96 -7.47 -10.23
N SER A 69 -4.05 -7.16 -8.95
CA SER A 69 -4.42 -5.85 -8.43
C SER A 69 -3.68 -5.52 -7.13
N PHE A 70 -3.81 -4.29 -6.64
CA PHE A 70 -3.22 -3.94 -5.35
C PHE A 70 -3.88 -4.70 -4.20
N SER A 71 -5.12 -5.14 -4.35
CA SER A 71 -5.80 -5.94 -3.32
C SER A 71 -5.12 -7.29 -3.10
N ASP A 72 -4.55 -7.91 -4.14
CA ASP A 72 -3.83 -9.18 -4.07
C ASP A 72 -2.52 -9.07 -3.28
N ILE A 73 -1.87 -7.90 -3.35
CA ILE A 73 -0.68 -7.58 -2.54
C ILE A 73 -1.06 -7.45 -1.05
N ILE A 74 -2.27 -6.99 -0.73
CA ILE A 74 -2.69 -6.72 0.65
C ILE A 74 -3.43 -7.92 1.27
N ALA A 75 -3.99 -8.81 0.46
CA ALA A 75 -4.78 -9.97 0.91
C ALA A 75 -4.03 -10.90 1.88
N GLY A 76 -2.72 -11.08 1.70
CA GLY A 76 -1.88 -11.88 2.60
C GLY A 76 -1.35 -11.12 3.83
N GLY A 77 -1.69 -9.83 3.97
CA GLY A 77 -1.18 -8.96 5.03
C GLY A 77 -0.25 -7.85 4.50
N CYS A 78 -0.41 -6.64 5.02
CA CYS A 78 0.47 -5.53 4.66
C CYS A 78 1.71 -5.55 5.58
N PRO A 79 2.95 -5.59 5.03
CA PRO A 79 4.17 -5.56 5.83
C PRO A 79 4.49 -4.16 6.38
N SER A 80 3.57 -3.20 6.28
CA SER A 80 3.84 -1.80 6.59
C SER A 80 2.80 -1.20 7.51
N ASN A 81 3.26 -0.28 8.37
CA ASN A 81 2.38 0.54 9.20
C ASN A 81 1.83 1.76 8.44
N SER A 82 2.41 2.11 7.29
CA SER A 82 1.97 3.17 6.41
C SER A 82 1.88 2.65 4.98
N LEU A 83 0.67 2.54 4.44
CA LEU A 83 0.42 2.14 3.06
C LEU A 83 0.07 3.38 2.23
N LYS A 84 0.74 3.57 1.09
CA LYS A 84 0.41 4.62 0.13
C LYS A 84 0.23 4.00 -1.24
N ILE A 85 -0.88 4.31 -1.89
CA ILE A 85 -1.17 3.89 -3.27
C ILE A 85 -1.64 5.14 -3.97
N THR A 86 -0.72 5.88 -4.59
CA THR A 86 -0.96 7.23 -5.11
C THR A 86 -0.85 7.26 -6.63
N ASN A 87 -1.74 7.99 -7.29
CA ASN A 87 -1.75 8.12 -8.75
C ASN A 87 -1.82 6.77 -9.50
N CYS A 88 -2.39 5.73 -8.88
CA CYS A 88 -2.37 4.36 -9.42
C CYS A 88 -3.63 3.99 -10.21
N ASN A 89 -4.55 4.95 -10.40
CA ASN A 89 -5.84 4.74 -11.04
C ASN A 89 -6.74 3.68 -10.39
N ILE A 90 -6.58 3.38 -9.10
CA ILE A 90 -7.45 2.41 -8.41
C ILE A 90 -8.89 2.94 -8.32
N THR A 91 -9.85 2.02 -8.39
CA THR A 91 -11.28 2.32 -8.25
C THR A 91 -11.72 2.30 -6.79
N VAL A 92 -12.94 2.77 -6.51
CA VAL A 92 -13.55 2.69 -5.17
C VAL A 92 -13.67 1.23 -4.71
N ASP A 93 -14.04 0.32 -5.61
CA ASP A 93 -14.21 -1.10 -5.29
C ASP A 93 -12.88 -1.72 -4.87
N GLU A 94 -11.82 -1.53 -5.66
CA GLU A 94 -10.47 -2.02 -5.34
C GLU A 94 -9.93 -1.40 -4.05
N ALA A 95 -10.12 -0.09 -3.87
CA ALA A 95 -9.73 0.58 -2.63
C ALA A 95 -10.51 0.01 -1.42
N SER A 96 -11.79 -0.32 -1.58
CA SER A 96 -12.59 -0.94 -0.53
C SER A 96 -12.08 -2.34 -0.18
N ASP A 97 -11.71 -3.15 -1.17
CA ASP A 97 -11.13 -4.48 -0.96
C ASP A 97 -9.79 -4.40 -0.22
N ILE A 98 -8.93 -3.45 -0.59
CA ILE A 98 -7.68 -3.17 0.14
C ILE A 98 -7.98 -2.83 1.60
N LEU A 99 -9.00 -2.01 1.85
CA LEU A 99 -9.39 -1.65 3.21
C LEU A 99 -10.04 -2.84 3.96
N LEU A 100 -10.72 -3.76 3.29
CA LEU A 100 -11.25 -4.95 3.96
C LEU A 100 -10.13 -5.91 4.37
N ASN A 101 -9.09 -6.05 3.54
CA ASN A 101 -7.98 -6.97 3.76
C ASN A 101 -6.87 -6.43 4.66
N ALA A 102 -6.67 -5.12 4.67
CA ALA A 102 -5.65 -4.51 5.52
C ALA A 102 -5.93 -4.80 7.01
N ASN A 103 -4.96 -5.37 7.72
CA ASN A 103 -5.10 -5.58 9.16
C ASN A 103 -5.10 -4.21 9.87
N PRO A 104 -6.21 -3.80 10.53
CA PRO A 104 -6.31 -2.46 11.06
C PRO A 104 -5.61 -2.31 12.42
N TYR A 105 -4.89 -3.33 12.90
CA TYR A 105 -3.91 -3.23 13.98
C TYR A 105 -2.47 -3.00 13.49
N SER A 106 -2.15 -3.32 12.23
CA SER A 106 -0.82 -3.08 11.67
C SER A 106 -0.76 -1.75 10.92
N ILE A 107 -1.74 -1.48 10.06
CA ILE A 107 -1.75 -0.25 9.25
C ILE A 107 -2.33 0.92 10.06
N ARG A 108 -1.49 1.94 10.28
CA ARG A 108 -1.84 3.19 10.96
C ARG A 108 -2.10 4.34 10.01
N PHE A 109 -1.59 4.27 8.79
CA PHE A 109 -1.77 5.34 7.81
C PHE A 109 -2.04 4.75 6.44
N ILE A 110 -3.07 5.28 5.76
CA ILE A 110 -3.42 4.93 4.38
C ILE A 110 -3.59 6.21 3.59
N ASP A 111 -2.92 6.29 2.44
CA ASP A 111 -3.05 7.37 1.48
C ASP A 111 -3.40 6.81 0.11
N PHE A 112 -4.55 7.24 -0.41
CA PHE A 112 -5.03 6.92 -1.75
C PHE A 112 -5.18 8.18 -2.62
N SER A 113 -4.42 9.23 -2.34
CA SER A 113 -4.46 10.47 -3.11
C SER A 113 -4.09 10.26 -4.59
N GLY A 114 -4.65 11.11 -5.46
CA GLY A 114 -4.38 11.03 -6.90
C GLY A 114 -5.06 9.88 -7.65
N ASN A 115 -5.91 9.09 -6.98
CA ASN A 115 -6.73 8.06 -7.64
C ASN A 115 -8.08 8.59 -8.12
N GLN A 116 -8.84 7.74 -8.81
CA GLN A 116 -10.03 8.14 -9.57
C GLN A 116 -11.31 8.29 -8.73
N PHE A 117 -11.18 8.71 -7.47
CA PHE A 117 -12.34 8.92 -6.60
C PHE A 117 -13.04 10.22 -6.94
N LYS A 118 -14.37 10.18 -6.94
CA LYS A 118 -15.24 11.32 -7.20
C LYS A 118 -15.82 11.83 -5.90
N LYS A 119 -16.23 13.10 -5.90
CA LYS A 119 -16.96 13.70 -4.77
C LYS A 119 -18.27 12.95 -4.46
N SER A 120 -18.86 12.29 -5.46
CA SER A 120 -20.08 11.49 -5.33
C SER A 120 -19.87 10.17 -4.57
N ASP A 121 -18.63 9.76 -4.32
CA ASP A 121 -18.32 8.48 -3.66
C ASP A 121 -18.39 8.65 -2.14
N SER A 122 -19.51 9.19 -1.64
CA SER A 122 -19.70 9.58 -0.24
C SER A 122 -19.55 8.42 0.72
N ASP A 123 -20.05 7.24 0.34
CA ASP A 123 -20.03 6.04 1.17
C ASP A 123 -18.59 5.54 1.37
N PHE A 124 -17.78 5.62 0.32
CA PHE A 124 -16.35 5.33 0.40
C PHE A 124 -15.60 6.34 1.29
N GLN A 125 -15.92 7.63 1.15
CA GLN A 125 -15.35 8.67 2.01
C GLN A 125 -15.75 8.49 3.48
N GLU A 126 -16.98 8.06 3.76
CA GLU A 126 -17.46 7.73 5.10
C GLU A 126 -16.77 6.49 5.66
N MET A 127 -16.61 5.44 4.86
CA MET A 127 -15.85 4.25 5.23
C MET A 127 -14.39 4.60 5.56
N LEU A 128 -13.72 5.43 4.77
CA LEU A 128 -12.37 5.90 5.06
C LEU A 128 -12.31 6.61 6.41
N LYS A 129 -13.28 7.49 6.69
CA LYS A 129 -13.38 8.16 8.00
C LYS A 129 -13.56 7.13 9.10
N LEU A 130 -14.55 6.26 9.02
CA LEU A 130 -14.84 5.24 10.05
C LEU A 130 -13.63 4.35 10.30
N ARG A 131 -12.90 3.94 9.25
CA ARG A 131 -11.72 3.10 9.39
C ARG A 131 -10.53 3.81 10.03
N VAL A 132 -10.40 5.12 9.80
CA VAL A 132 -9.44 5.99 10.50
C VAL A 132 -9.89 6.23 11.95
N TYR A 133 -11.19 6.40 12.21
CA TYR A 133 -11.74 6.75 13.52
C TYR A 133 -11.96 5.56 14.48
N ASP A 134 -12.24 4.34 13.99
CA ASP A 134 -12.55 3.18 14.85
C ASP A 134 -11.30 2.43 15.35
N ARG A 135 -10.10 2.66 14.79
CA ARG A 135 -8.86 1.97 15.24
C ARG A 135 -7.61 2.83 15.43
N MET A 136 -7.66 4.15 15.20
CA MET A 136 -6.59 5.04 15.64
C MET A 136 -7.02 5.77 16.92
N CYS A 137 -6.71 5.20 18.09
CA CYS A 137 -6.74 6.00 19.32
C CYS A 137 -5.77 7.18 19.16
N LEU A 138 -6.35 8.38 19.05
CA LEU A 138 -5.94 9.63 19.67
C LEU A 138 -4.47 9.68 20.11
N ASP A 139 -3.59 10.05 19.17
CA ASP A 139 -2.52 10.99 19.47
C ASP A 139 -2.29 11.83 18.21
N GLN A 140 -2.66 13.11 18.33
CA GLN A 140 -2.52 14.20 17.36
C GLN A 140 -3.55 14.24 16.22
N MET A 141 -4.68 14.89 16.54
CA MET A 141 -5.48 15.65 15.59
C MET A 141 -4.59 16.71 14.94
N ASP A 142 -4.34 16.57 13.64
CA ASP A 142 -4.19 17.68 12.69
C ASP A 142 -4.50 17.12 11.29
N LEU A 143 -5.79 16.96 11.00
CA LEU A 143 -6.25 16.69 9.63
C LEU A 143 -6.93 17.96 9.11
N CYS A 144 -6.16 18.74 8.35
CA CYS A 144 -6.72 19.74 7.45
C CYS A 144 -7.46 19.01 6.34
N VAL A 145 -8.80 19.02 6.39
CA VAL A 145 -9.66 18.71 5.26
C VAL A 145 -10.10 20.06 4.69
N ASN A 146 -9.56 20.42 3.53
CA ASN A 146 -10.09 21.54 2.71
C ASN A 146 -11.15 21.01 1.75
#